data_AF-A0A8C0AQN9-F1
#
_entry.id   AF-A0A8C0AQN9-F1
#
_cell.length_a   1.000
_cell.length_b   1.000
_cell.length_c   1.000
_cell.angle_alpha   90.00
_cell.angle_beta   90.00
_cell.angle_gamma   90.00
#
_symmetry.space_group_name_H-M   'P 1'
#
loop_
_entity.id
_entity.type
_entity.pdbx_description
1 polymer ?
#
loop_
_entity_poly.entity_id
_entity_poly.type
_entity_poly.pdbx_seq_one_letter_code
_entity_poly.pdbx_strand_id
1 'polypeptide(L)'
;MGARRQKDLIKPSSAYQQGTFSCVGSTESFSIMSFTGKYELQSQENFEPFMKALGLPDDQIQKGKDIKSISEIVQDGKKFKVTVTTGSKVLHNEFVIGEECEMEMLTGEKVKAVVQMEGNNRLVANLKGLKSVTELNGDTITNTLTMGDLTYKRISKRI
;
A
#
# COMPACT_ATOMS: atom_id res chain seq x y z
N MET A 1 -75.20 -23.46 47.50
CA MET A 1 -74.54 -22.14 47.42
C MET A 1 -73.19 -22.37 46.77
N GLY A 2 -72.85 -21.90 45.58
CA GLY A 2 -73.48 -20.98 44.66
C GLY A 2 -72.35 -20.55 43.72
N ALA A 3 -72.51 -20.86 42.42
CA ALA A 3 -72.06 -20.11 41.24
C ALA A 3 -70.56 -19.69 41.11
N ARG A 4 -69.93 -19.58 39.94
CA ARG A 4 -70.07 -20.05 38.55
C ARG A 4 -68.93 -19.33 37.80
N ARG A 5 -68.23 -20.02 36.88
CA ARG A 5 -67.70 -19.49 35.59
C ARG A 5 -66.59 -18.40 35.65
N GLN A 6 -65.68 -18.22 34.69
CA GLN A 6 -65.35 -18.84 33.41
C GLN A 6 -64.03 -18.21 32.90
N LYS A 7 -63.36 -18.92 31.99
CA LYS A 7 -62.20 -18.48 31.20
C LYS A 7 -62.59 -17.38 30.19
N ASP A 8 -61.60 -16.93 29.39
CA ASP A 8 -61.67 -16.04 28.22
C ASP A 8 -61.35 -14.56 28.54
N LEU A 9 -60.63 -13.74 27.77
CA LEU A 9 -59.96 -13.79 26.46
C LEU A 9 -59.18 -12.44 26.28
N ILE A 10 -58.03 -12.47 25.57
CA ILE A 10 -57.48 -11.44 24.63
C ILE A 10 -56.78 -10.13 25.12
N LYS A 11 -55.67 -9.84 24.42
CA LYS A 11 -54.66 -8.72 24.47
C LYS A 11 -55.19 -7.37 23.93
N PRO A 12 -54.45 -6.22 24.01
CA PRO A 12 -53.37 -5.88 23.05
C PRO A 12 -52.16 -5.06 23.64
N SER A 13 -50.93 -5.26 23.11
CA SER A 13 -50.09 -4.31 22.33
C SER A 13 -49.47 -3.10 23.04
N SER A 14 -48.14 -3.07 23.19
CA SER A 14 -47.22 -2.10 22.54
C SER A 14 -45.80 -2.21 23.13
N ALA A 15 -44.82 -2.11 22.24
CA ALA A 15 -43.38 -2.21 22.47
C ALA A 15 -42.78 -1.09 23.33
N TYR A 16 -41.66 -1.38 24.02
CA TYR A 16 -40.47 -0.52 23.98
C TYR A 16 -39.21 -1.27 24.45
N GLN A 17 -38.07 -0.81 23.93
CA GLN A 17 -36.83 -1.51 23.64
C GLN A 17 -35.83 -1.75 24.80
N GLN A 18 -35.07 -2.83 24.61
CA GLN A 18 -33.60 -2.97 24.67
C GLN A 18 -32.85 -2.36 25.87
N GLY A 19 -32.34 -3.24 26.74
CA GLY A 19 -31.13 -2.99 27.53
C GLY A 19 -29.91 -3.49 26.75
N THR A 20 -29.16 -2.57 26.15
CA THR A 20 -27.86 -2.83 25.53
C THR A 20 -26.77 -2.79 26.60
N PHE A 21 -26.04 -3.90 26.73
CA PHE A 21 -24.76 -3.96 27.43
C PHE A 21 -23.71 -3.42 26.45
N SER A 22 -23.35 -2.14 26.54
CA SER A 22 -22.28 -1.56 25.75
C SER A 22 -20.93 -1.85 26.42
N CYS A 23 -20.27 -2.93 26.01
CA CYS A 23 -18.81 -2.97 26.07
C CYS A 23 -18.29 -1.88 25.13
N VAL A 24 -17.89 -0.74 25.66
CA VAL A 24 -17.12 0.25 24.92
C VAL A 24 -15.70 -0.31 24.77
N GLY A 25 -15.55 -1.26 23.85
CA GLY A 25 -14.27 -1.44 23.19
C GLY A 25 -14.06 -0.16 22.40
N SER A 26 -13.16 0.69 22.88
CA SER A 26 -12.52 1.69 22.04
C SER A 26 -11.87 0.92 20.89
N THR A 27 -12.61 0.73 19.80
CA THR A 27 -11.99 0.59 18.49
C THR A 27 -11.32 1.93 18.26
N GLU A 28 -10.10 2.06 18.76
CA GLU A 28 -9.12 2.87 18.06
C GLU A 28 -9.26 2.43 16.61
N SER A 29 -9.78 3.32 15.79
CA SER A 29 -9.65 3.22 14.35
C SER A 29 -8.15 3.31 14.10
N PHE A 30 -7.45 2.19 14.29
CA PHE A 30 -6.19 1.94 13.64
C PHE A 30 -6.56 2.05 12.19
N SER A 31 -6.29 3.21 11.60
CA SER A 31 -6.36 3.37 10.16
C SER A 31 -5.39 2.31 9.65
N ILE A 32 -5.92 1.19 9.16
CA ILE A 32 -5.13 0.19 8.47
C ILE A 32 -4.66 0.93 7.24
N MET A 33 -3.47 1.55 7.34
CA MET A 33 -2.86 2.27 6.24
C MET A 33 -2.48 1.23 5.21
N SER A 34 -3.39 1.00 4.28
CA SER A 34 -3.14 0.16 3.13
C SER A 34 -2.35 0.94 2.10
N PHE A 35 -1.31 0.32 1.56
CA PHE A 35 -0.61 0.85 0.40
C PHE A 35 -1.49 0.80 -0.85
N THR A 36 -2.60 0.04 -0.84
CA THR A 36 -3.52 -0.05 -1.97
C THR A 36 -3.94 1.33 -2.44
N GLY A 37 -3.73 1.61 -3.73
CA GLY A 37 -3.99 2.91 -4.29
C GLY A 37 -3.28 3.14 -5.61
N LYS A 38 -3.71 4.21 -6.29
CA LYS A 38 -3.06 4.74 -7.47
C LYS A 38 -2.35 6.03 -7.10
N TYR A 39 -1.09 6.17 -7.48
CA TYR A 39 -0.22 7.29 -7.09
C TYR A 39 0.41 7.89 -8.33
N GLU A 40 0.41 9.22 -8.43
CA GLU A 40 1.13 9.97 -9.45
C GLU A 40 2.41 10.57 -8.87
N LEU A 41 3.52 10.44 -9.61
CA LEU A 41 4.78 11.09 -9.29
C LEU A 41 4.62 12.62 -9.19
N GLN A 42 4.98 13.17 -8.03
CA GLN A 42 4.97 14.61 -7.78
C GLN A 42 6.37 15.21 -7.93
N SER A 43 7.38 14.54 -7.39
CA SER A 43 8.77 14.99 -7.46
C SER A 43 9.74 13.82 -7.36
N GLN A 44 10.96 14.05 -7.86
CA GLN A 44 12.07 13.13 -7.74
C GLN A 44 13.39 13.89 -7.63
N GLU A 45 14.32 13.36 -6.85
CA GLU A 45 15.63 13.94 -6.54
C GLU A 45 16.72 12.94 -6.95
N ASN A 46 17.83 13.43 -7.51
CA ASN A 46 18.96 12.62 -7.98
C ASN A 46 18.60 11.55 -9.04
N PHE A 47 17.54 11.74 -9.82
CA PHE A 47 17.11 10.78 -10.84
C PHE A 47 18.20 10.45 -11.86
N GLU A 48 18.75 11.45 -12.55
CA GLU A 48 19.75 11.22 -13.60
C GLU A 48 21.01 10.47 -13.12
N PRO A 49 21.74 10.95 -12.07
CA PRO A 49 22.96 10.26 -11.63
C PRO A 49 22.66 8.84 -11.13
N PHE A 50 21.52 8.64 -10.48
CA PHE A 50 21.14 7.33 -9.98
C PHE A 50 20.80 6.35 -11.10
N MET A 51 20.02 6.78 -12.10
CA MET A 51 19.66 5.92 -13.24
C MET A 51 20.89 5.58 -14.09
N LYS A 52 21.85 6.51 -14.23
CA LYS A 52 23.14 6.22 -14.87
C LYS A 52 23.92 5.16 -14.10
N ALA A 53 23.97 5.26 -12.77
CA ALA A 53 24.66 4.29 -11.93
C ALA A 53 23.99 2.91 -11.96
N LEU A 54 22.66 2.84 -12.15
CA LEU A 54 21.94 1.60 -12.41
C LEU A 54 22.19 1.02 -13.81
N GLY A 55 22.84 1.77 -14.71
CA GLY A 55 23.14 1.34 -16.08
C GLY A 55 22.06 1.64 -17.11
N LEU A 56 21.10 2.53 -16.82
CA LEU A 56 20.19 3.01 -17.86
C LEU A 56 20.96 3.88 -18.88
N PRO A 57 20.73 3.69 -20.19
CA PRO A 57 21.33 4.55 -21.19
C PRO A 57 20.74 5.97 -21.16
N ASP A 58 21.58 6.97 -21.46
CA ASP A 58 21.26 8.40 -21.35
C ASP A 58 19.99 8.79 -22.12
N ASP A 59 19.72 8.17 -23.27
CA ASP A 59 18.53 8.45 -24.06
C ASP A 59 17.23 8.08 -23.33
N GLN A 60 17.23 6.98 -22.56
CA GLN A 60 16.09 6.54 -21.76
C GLN A 60 15.92 7.40 -20.51
N ILE A 61 17.03 7.84 -19.90
CA ILE A 61 17.01 8.75 -18.74
C ILE A 61 16.40 10.09 -19.15
N GLN A 62 16.84 10.67 -20.27
CA GLN A 62 16.32 11.96 -20.75
C GLN A 62 14.85 11.86 -21.15
N LYS A 63 14.40 10.74 -21.73
CA LYS A 63 12.97 10.52 -22.00
C LYS A 63 12.15 10.33 -20.73
N GLY A 64 12.70 9.68 -19.71
CA GLY A 64 11.98 9.33 -18.49
C GLY A 64 11.88 10.44 -17.45
N LYS A 65 12.83 11.39 -17.43
CA LYS A 65 12.95 12.38 -16.35
C LYS A 65 11.75 13.33 -16.21
N ASP A 66 11.10 13.65 -17.34
CA ASP A 66 9.97 14.59 -17.40
C ASP A 66 8.60 13.88 -17.41
N ILE A 67 8.60 12.54 -17.37
CA ILE A 67 7.37 11.74 -17.40
C ILE A 67 6.86 11.52 -15.98
N LYS A 68 5.61 11.93 -15.75
CA LYS A 68 4.88 11.57 -14.54
C LYS A 68 4.50 10.09 -14.56
N SER A 69 5.26 9.27 -13.85
CA SER A 69 4.92 7.86 -13.68
C SER A 69 3.68 7.70 -12.80
N ILE A 70 2.82 6.74 -13.15
CA ILE A 70 1.69 6.29 -12.35
C ILE A 70 2.05 4.95 -11.71
N SER A 71 1.85 4.82 -10.41
CA SER A 71 2.05 3.57 -9.67
C SER A 71 0.75 3.10 -9.08
N GLU A 72 0.32 1.90 -9.43
CA GLU A 72 -0.84 1.23 -8.85
C GLU A 72 -0.35 0.12 -7.94
N ILE A 73 -0.79 0.15 -6.69
CA ILE A 73 -0.46 -0.84 -5.68
C ILE A 73 -1.75 -1.52 -5.25
N VAL A 74 -1.73 -2.84 -5.20
CA VAL A 74 -2.79 -3.68 -4.62
C VAL A 74 -2.17 -4.51 -3.52
N GLN A 75 -2.64 -4.32 -2.29
CA GLN A 75 -2.23 -5.05 -1.11
C GLN A 75 -3.35 -5.99 -0.66
N ASP A 76 -3.06 -7.29 -0.67
CA ASP A 76 -3.93 -8.36 -0.16
C ASP A 76 -3.20 -9.08 0.99
N GLY A 77 -3.45 -8.62 2.21
CA GLY A 77 -2.73 -9.06 3.40
C GLY A 77 -1.21 -8.81 3.28
N LYS A 78 -0.45 -9.90 3.11
CA LYS A 78 1.02 -9.88 2.92
C LYS A 78 1.44 -9.85 1.44
N LYS A 79 0.51 -10.02 0.51
CA LYS A 79 0.78 -10.07 -0.91
C LYS A 79 0.60 -8.70 -1.53
N PHE A 80 1.58 -8.26 -2.31
CA PHE A 80 1.59 -6.98 -2.98
C PHE A 80 1.73 -7.18 -4.48
N LYS A 81 0.92 -6.44 -5.24
CA LYS A 81 1.07 -6.27 -6.67
C LYS A 81 1.31 -4.80 -6.94
N VAL A 82 2.41 -4.50 -7.61
CA VAL A 82 2.83 -3.14 -7.96
C VAL A 82 2.94 -3.06 -9.47
N THR A 83 2.14 -2.19 -10.07
CA THR A 83 2.20 -1.84 -11.47
C THR A 83 2.71 -0.41 -11.61
N VAL A 84 3.81 -0.21 -12.33
CA VAL A 84 4.38 1.12 -12.58
C VAL A 84 4.31 1.41 -14.07
N THR A 85 3.57 2.44 -14.43
CA THR A 85 3.43 2.93 -15.80
C THR A 85 4.22 4.23 -15.96
N THR A 86 5.20 4.23 -16.86
CA THR A 86 6.02 5.40 -17.19
C THR A 86 6.00 5.60 -18.71
N GLY A 87 5.14 6.49 -19.19
CA GLY A 87 4.94 6.69 -20.63
C GLY A 87 4.37 5.43 -21.28
N SER A 88 5.09 4.86 -22.25
CA SER A 88 4.72 3.59 -22.90
C SER A 88 5.21 2.34 -22.18
N LYS A 89 6.06 2.48 -21.16
CA LYS A 89 6.59 1.33 -20.39
C LYS A 89 5.68 1.00 -19.23
N VAL A 90 5.38 -0.28 -19.06
CA VAL A 90 4.62 -0.81 -17.92
C VAL A 90 5.46 -1.90 -17.27
N LEU A 91 5.69 -1.78 -15.97
CA LEU A 91 6.38 -2.76 -15.14
C LEU A 91 5.41 -3.39 -14.15
N HIS A 92 5.50 -4.70 -13.97
CA HIS A 92 4.69 -5.45 -13.01
C HIS A 92 5.60 -6.22 -12.06
N ASN A 93 5.48 -5.94 -10.77
CA ASN A 93 6.18 -6.65 -9.71
C ASN A 93 5.17 -7.19 -8.70
N GLU A 94 5.34 -8.45 -8.32
CA GLU A 94 4.51 -9.13 -7.33
C GLU A 94 5.41 -9.76 -6.27
N PHE A 95 5.09 -9.52 -4.99
CA PHE A 95 5.89 -10.03 -3.88
C PHE A 95 5.03 -10.34 -2.67
N VAL A 96 5.55 -11.21 -1.79
CA VAL A 96 4.96 -11.53 -0.49
C VAL A 96 5.94 -11.07 0.59
N ILE A 97 5.43 -10.37 1.61
CA ILE A 97 6.26 -9.89 2.72
C ILE A 97 6.96 -11.06 3.41
N GLY A 98 8.28 -10.97 3.53
CA GLY A 98 9.15 -11.96 4.17
C GLY A 98 9.61 -13.10 3.27
N GLU A 99 9.15 -13.18 2.03
CA GLU A 99 9.53 -14.22 1.07
C GLU A 99 10.47 -13.67 0.00
N GLU A 100 11.34 -14.53 -0.54
CA GLU A 100 12.18 -14.19 -1.69
C GLU A 100 11.33 -14.14 -2.96
N CYS A 101 11.41 -13.03 -3.68
CA CYS A 101 10.75 -12.83 -4.98
C CYS A 101 11.74 -12.31 -6.02
N GLU A 102 11.44 -12.53 -7.30
CA GLU A 102 12.13 -11.88 -8.40
C GLU A 102 11.44 -10.55 -8.72
N MET A 103 12.20 -9.46 -8.75
CA MET A 103 11.72 -8.13 -9.13
C MET A 103 12.41 -7.67 -10.41
N GLU A 104 11.61 -7.13 -11.33
CA GLU A 104 12.11 -6.45 -12.52
C GLU A 104 12.39 -4.98 -12.21
N MET A 105 13.62 -4.56 -12.50
CA MET A 105 14.08 -3.18 -12.39
C MET A 105 13.76 -2.39 -13.67
N LEU A 106 13.82 -1.06 -13.59
CA LEU A 106 13.64 -0.16 -14.74
C LEU A 106 14.64 -0.40 -15.89
N THR A 107 15.78 -1.03 -15.58
CA THR A 107 16.78 -1.48 -16.55
C THR A 107 16.34 -2.70 -17.36
N GLY A 108 15.29 -3.41 -16.93
CA GLY A 108 14.90 -4.73 -17.42
C GLY A 108 15.65 -5.88 -16.72
N GLU A 109 16.59 -5.58 -15.81
CA GLU A 109 17.25 -6.61 -15.02
C GLU A 109 16.29 -7.19 -13.97
N LYS A 110 16.31 -8.52 -13.84
CA LYS A 110 15.60 -9.26 -12.81
C LYS A 110 16.53 -9.56 -11.64
N VAL A 111 16.14 -9.13 -10.45
CA VAL A 111 16.92 -9.29 -9.22
C VAL A 111 16.09 -9.98 -8.14
N LYS A 112 16.73 -10.86 -7.37
CA LYS A 112 16.12 -11.43 -6.17
C LYS A 112 16.08 -10.41 -5.05
N ALA A 113 14.94 -10.32 -4.38
CA ALA A 113 14.70 -9.40 -3.29
C ALA A 113 13.84 -10.05 -2.22
N VAL A 114 14.02 -9.63 -0.97
CA VAL A 114 13.08 -9.90 0.12
C VAL A 114 12.57 -8.56 0.61
N VAL A 115 11.25 -8.40 0.61
CA VAL A 115 10.58 -7.19 1.14
C VAL A 115 10.10 -7.48 2.55
N GLN A 116 10.43 -6.59 3.47
CA GLN A 116 9.98 -6.61 4.85
C GLN A 116 9.05 -5.42 5.12
N MET A 117 8.07 -5.63 5.99
CA MET A 117 7.23 -4.56 6.51
C MET A 117 7.74 -4.15 7.90
N GLU A 118 8.06 -2.89 8.09
CA GLU A 118 8.38 -2.27 9.38
C GLU A 118 7.17 -1.46 9.85
N GLY A 119 6.55 -1.85 10.97
CA GLY A 119 5.30 -1.24 11.42
C GLY A 119 4.16 -1.46 10.42
N ASN A 120 3.38 -0.41 10.15
CA ASN A 120 2.18 -0.51 9.31
C ASN A 120 2.26 0.31 8.02
N ASN A 121 3.34 1.07 7.82
CA ASN A 121 3.43 2.07 6.77
C ASN A 121 4.80 2.15 6.09
N ARG A 122 5.68 1.17 6.33
CA ARG A 122 7.04 1.20 5.79
C ARG A 122 7.47 -0.16 5.26
N LEU A 123 7.86 -0.19 3.99
CA LEU A 123 8.43 -1.35 3.34
C LEU A 123 9.93 -1.16 3.17
N VAL A 124 10.72 -2.18 3.48
CA VAL A 124 12.17 -2.19 3.28
C VAL A 124 12.55 -3.41 2.46
N ALA A 125 13.29 -3.20 1.37
CA ALA A 125 13.81 -4.27 0.54
C ALA A 125 15.31 -4.10 0.32
N ASN A 126 16.04 -5.20 0.27
CA ASN A 126 17.45 -5.22 -0.11
C ASN A 126 17.60 -6.06 -1.38
N LEU A 127 18.21 -5.48 -2.41
CA LEU A 127 18.37 -6.05 -3.74
C LEU A 127 19.84 -5.89 -4.16
N LYS A 128 20.68 -6.94 -4.06
CA LYS A 128 22.09 -6.93 -4.54
C LYS A 128 22.85 -5.58 -4.40
N GLY A 129 22.94 -5.01 -3.19
CA GLY A 129 23.66 -3.75 -2.93
C GLY A 129 22.83 -2.46 -3.10
N LEU A 130 21.57 -2.59 -3.52
CA LEU A 130 20.55 -1.56 -3.50
C LEU A 130 19.63 -1.76 -2.29
N LYS A 131 19.44 -0.70 -1.50
CA LYS A 131 18.42 -0.66 -0.45
C LYS A 131 17.25 0.17 -0.92
N SER A 132 16.04 -0.37 -0.81
CA SER A 132 14.79 0.33 -1.08
C SER A 132 14.01 0.52 0.21
N VAL A 133 13.54 1.74 0.46
CA VAL A 133 12.67 2.09 1.57
C VAL A 133 11.46 2.83 1.01
N THR A 134 10.26 2.30 1.25
CA THR A 134 8.99 2.92 0.83
C THR A 134 8.15 3.23 2.05
N GLU A 135 7.85 4.51 2.28
CA GLU A 135 7.08 5.01 3.42
C GLU A 135 5.76 5.61 2.94
N LEU A 136 4.66 5.17 3.54
CA LEU A 136 3.32 5.69 3.33
C LEU A 136 2.96 6.66 4.46
N ASN A 137 2.59 7.88 4.10
CA ASN A 137 2.16 8.93 5.00
C ASN A 137 0.86 9.54 4.48
N GLY A 138 -0.28 9.02 4.97
CA GLY A 138 -1.60 9.36 4.46
C GLY A 138 -1.73 9.02 2.98
N ASP A 139 -1.83 10.04 2.14
CA ASP A 139 -1.94 9.91 0.69
C ASP A 139 -0.61 10.03 -0.06
N THR A 140 0.50 10.11 0.66
CA THR A 140 1.83 10.31 0.05
C THR A 140 2.70 9.08 0.27
N ILE A 141 3.27 8.57 -0.82
CA ILE A 141 4.35 7.57 -0.80
C ILE A 141 5.67 8.27 -1.05
N THR A 142 6.62 8.08 -0.15
CA THR A 142 8.03 8.43 -0.36
C THR A 142 8.81 7.15 -0.57
N ASN A 143 9.47 7.02 -1.72
CA ASN A 143 10.36 5.91 -2.01
C ASN A 143 11.80 6.42 -2.11
N THR A 144 12.68 5.82 -1.33
CA THR A 144 14.10 6.13 -1.26
C THR A 144 14.89 4.89 -1.66
N LEU A 145 15.73 5.05 -2.68
CA LEU A 145 16.66 4.02 -3.14
C LEU A 145 18.09 4.47 -2.82
N THR A 146 18.87 3.60 -2.20
CA THR A 146 20.26 3.88 -1.82
C THR A 146 21.17 2.81 -2.40
N MET A 147 22.21 3.24 -3.10
CA MET A 147 23.25 2.39 -3.70
C MET A 147 24.61 3.02 -3.46
N GLY A 148 25.42 2.43 -2.57
CA GLY A 148 26.64 3.07 -2.09
C GLY A 148 26.33 4.45 -1.48
N ASP A 149 27.03 5.48 -1.96
CA ASP A 149 26.82 6.87 -1.53
C ASP A 149 25.71 7.60 -2.30
N LEU A 150 25.15 6.98 -3.35
CA LEU A 150 24.08 7.57 -4.14
C LEU A 150 22.71 7.28 -3.50
N THR A 151 21.92 8.33 -3.34
CA THR A 151 20.53 8.24 -2.88
C THR A 151 19.62 8.90 -3.89
N TYR A 152 18.63 8.14 -4.35
CA TYR A 152 17.51 8.59 -5.15
C TYR A 152 16.26 8.62 -4.30
N LYS A 153 15.47 9.69 -4.43
CA LYS A 153 14.23 9.85 -3.71
C LYS A 153 13.12 10.25 -4.67
N ARG A 154 11.96 9.63 -4.54
CA ARG A 154 10.74 10.03 -5.25
C ARG A 154 9.57 10.16 -4.30
N ILE A 155 8.72 11.14 -4.57
CA ILE A 155 7.51 11.41 -3.82
C ILE A 155 6.34 11.28 -4.79
N SER A 156 5.37 10.45 -4.45
CA SER A 156 4.16 10.21 -5.24
C SER A 156 2.94 10.41 -4.37
N LYS A 157 1.89 11.02 -4.93
CA LYS A 157 0.64 11.31 -4.21
C LYS A 157 -0.50 10.52 -4.80
N ARG A 158 -1.40 10.02 -3.94
CA ARG A 158 -2.61 9.32 -4.34
C ARG A 158 -3.47 10.21 -5.24
N ILE A 159 -4.03 9.61 -6.28
CA ILE A 159 -4.97 10.23 -7.24
C ILE A 159 -6.32 9.53 -7.25
#